data_AF-A4FA03-F1
#
_entry.id   AF-A4FA03-F1
#
_cell.length_a   1.000
_cell.length_b   1.000
_cell.length_c   1.000
_cell.angle_alpha   90.00
_cell.angle_beta   90.00
_cell.angle_gamma   90.00
#
_symmetry.space_group_name_H-M   'P 1'
#
loop_
_entity.id
_entity.type
_entity.pdbx_description
1 polymer ?
#
loop_
_entity_poly.entity_id
_entity_poly.type
_entity_poly.pdbx_seq_one_letter_code
_entity_poly.pdbx_strand_id
1 'polypeptide(L)'
;MQANKGRDTKPELALRRAVHALGLRYRVSTRPLPAIRRTADLTFSRAKVAVFLDGCFWHGCPEHHTQSATNAEFWAEKVRRNRERDREIDRLLAEAGWSVIRIWEHEDPQVGAALVAQEVRSRR
;
A
#
# COMPACT_ATOMS: atom_id res chain seq x y z
N MET A 1 21.31 4.94 -14.28
CA MET A 1 20.08 5.12 -13.47
C MET A 1 19.13 4.00 -13.85
N GLN A 2 19.02 2.96 -13.02
CA GLN A 2 18.18 1.80 -13.30
C GLN A 2 16.71 2.22 -13.23
N ALA A 3 15.93 1.85 -14.26
CA ALA A 3 14.50 2.08 -14.30
C ALA A 3 13.86 1.39 -13.08
N ASN A 4 13.49 2.16 -12.06
CA ASN A 4 12.71 1.67 -10.93
C ASN A 4 11.40 1.11 -11.51
N LYS A 5 11.31 -0.20 -11.62
CA LYS A 5 10.08 -0.90 -12.00
C LYS A 5 9.05 -0.58 -10.93
N GLY A 6 8.06 0.23 -11.27
CA GLY A 6 6.99 0.64 -10.35
C GLY A 6 5.99 -0.47 -10.00
N ARG A 7 6.26 -1.73 -10.40
CA ARG A 7 5.42 -2.93 -10.21
C ARG A 7 6.30 -4.18 -10.15
N ASP A 8 5.82 -5.22 -9.49
CA ASP A 8 6.47 -6.52 -9.29
C ASP A 8 7.81 -6.41 -8.55
N THR A 9 7.87 -5.52 -7.57
CA THR A 9 9.01 -5.46 -6.65
C THR A 9 9.08 -6.75 -5.82
N LYS A 10 10.28 -7.13 -5.38
CA LYS A 10 10.47 -8.30 -4.50
C LYS A 10 9.52 -8.31 -3.29
N PRO A 11 9.33 -7.20 -2.55
CA PRO A 11 8.39 -7.18 -1.42
C PRO A 11 6.92 -7.33 -1.86
N GLU A 12 6.53 -6.75 -3.00
CA GLU A 12 5.17 -6.90 -3.55
C GLU A 12 4.85 -8.35 -3.92
N LEU A 13 5.79 -9.03 -4.59
CA LEU A 13 5.65 -10.45 -4.93
C LEU A 13 5.65 -11.34 -3.69
N ALA A 14 6.45 -11.01 -2.68
CA ALA A 14 6.48 -11.76 -1.42
C ALA A 14 5.15 -11.65 -0.67
N LEU A 15 4.60 -10.43 -0.55
CA LEU A 15 3.30 -10.20 0.09
C LEU A 15 2.18 -10.93 -0.66
N ARG A 16 2.17 -10.86 -1.99
CA ARG A 16 1.22 -11.61 -2.84
C ARG A 16 1.25 -13.11 -2.54
N ARG A 17 2.46 -13.70 -2.55
CA ARG A 17 2.64 -15.13 -2.28
C ARG A 17 2.17 -15.49 -0.88
N ALA A 18 2.50 -14.69 0.13
CA ALA A 18 2.09 -14.92 1.52
C ALA A 18 0.56 -14.86 1.67
N VAL A 19 -0.09 -13.82 1.13
CA VAL A 19 -1.56 -13.69 1.16
C VAL A 19 -2.25 -14.85 0.42
N HIS A 20 -1.70 -15.28 -0.72
CA HIS A 20 -2.24 -16.41 -1.48
C HIS A 20 -2.08 -17.73 -0.73
N ALA A 21 -0.94 -17.95 -0.06
CA ALA A 21 -0.69 -19.11 0.79
C ALA A 21 -1.67 -19.20 1.97
N LEU A 22 -2.19 -18.07 2.44
CA LEU A 22 -3.25 -18.00 3.47
C LEU A 22 -4.66 -18.33 2.95
N GLY A 23 -4.77 -18.74 1.67
CA GLY A 23 -6.02 -19.18 1.03
C GLY A 23 -6.90 -18.05 0.50
N LEU A 24 -6.40 -16.81 0.49
CA LEU A 24 -7.18 -15.65 0.07
C LEU A 24 -7.06 -15.39 -1.43
N ARG A 25 -8.16 -14.94 -2.02
CA ARG A 25 -8.22 -14.53 -3.43
C ARG A 25 -8.38 -13.02 -3.49
N TYR A 26 -7.49 -12.38 -4.23
CA TYR A 26 -7.44 -10.94 -4.41
C TYR A 26 -7.31 -10.58 -5.88
N ARG A 27 -7.62 -9.33 -6.20
CA ARG A 27 -7.26 -8.71 -7.47
C ARG A 27 -5.99 -7.90 -7.27
N VAL A 28 -5.13 -7.92 -8.27
CA VAL A 28 -3.86 -7.19 -8.28
C VAL A 28 -4.02 -5.88 -9.02
N SER A 29 -3.34 -4.82 -8.56
CA SER A 29 -3.29 -3.52 -9.23
C SER A 29 -4.66 -3.08 -9.72
N THR A 30 -5.65 -3.14 -8.84
CA THR A 30 -7.05 -2.84 -9.14
C THR A 30 -7.47 -1.57 -8.42
N ARG A 31 -8.36 -0.80 -9.06
CA ARG A 31 -8.96 0.38 -8.42
C ARG A 31 -10.09 -0.09 -7.49
N PRO A 32 -10.03 0.19 -6.19
CA PRO A 32 -11.12 -0.17 -5.28
C PRO A 32 -12.40 0.62 -5.59
N LEU A 33 -12.26 1.89 -6.02
CA LEU A 33 -13.38 2.74 -6.42
C LEU A 33 -13.14 3.35 -7.81
N PRO A 34 -14.18 3.54 -8.63
CA PRO A 34 -14.06 4.23 -9.92
C PRO A 34 -13.65 5.70 -9.77
N ALA A 35 -14.09 6.34 -8.68
CA ALA A 35 -13.83 7.74 -8.37
C ALA A 35 -12.35 8.00 -8.01
N ILE A 36 -11.64 6.98 -7.51
CA ILE A 36 -10.21 7.12 -7.17
C ILE A 36 -9.34 6.71 -8.36
N ARG A 37 -8.37 7.55 -8.69
CA ARG A 37 -7.33 7.22 -9.68
C ARG A 37 -6.25 6.30 -9.11
N ARG A 38 -6.09 6.28 -7.78
CA ARG A 38 -5.10 5.44 -7.10
C ARG A 38 -5.50 3.97 -7.22
N THR A 39 -4.51 3.16 -7.56
CA THR A 39 -4.67 1.73 -7.72
C THR A 39 -4.11 1.06 -6.47
N ALA A 40 -4.87 0.15 -5.87
CA ALA A 40 -4.40 -0.65 -4.74
C ALA A 40 -3.60 -1.84 -5.26
N ASP A 41 -2.57 -2.24 -4.51
CA ASP A 41 -1.71 -3.36 -4.88
C ASP A 41 -2.47 -4.67 -4.80
N LEU A 42 -3.25 -4.84 -3.72
CA LEU A 42 -4.19 -5.94 -3.55
C LEU A 42 -5.58 -5.39 -3.24
N THR A 43 -6.61 -5.96 -3.87
CA THR A 43 -8.01 -5.57 -3.65
C THR A 43 -8.85 -6.81 -3.38
N PHE A 44 -9.61 -6.79 -2.29
CA PHE A 44 -10.57 -7.80 -1.89
C PHE A 44 -11.97 -7.23 -2.02
N SER A 45 -12.56 -7.32 -3.21
CA SER A 45 -13.86 -6.70 -3.50
C SER A 45 -15.00 -7.23 -2.64
N ARG A 46 -14.95 -8.51 -2.23
CA ARG A 46 -15.99 -9.12 -1.37
C ARG A 46 -15.94 -8.58 0.07
N ALA A 47 -14.75 -8.51 0.67
CA ALA A 47 -14.56 -7.99 2.03
C ALA A 47 -14.43 -6.46 2.08
N LYS A 48 -14.46 -5.79 0.91
CA LYS A 48 -14.14 -4.37 0.73
C LYS A 48 -12.83 -3.98 1.44
N VAL A 49 -11.74 -4.72 1.17
CA VAL A 49 -10.40 -4.39 1.72
C VAL A 49 -9.49 -3.98 0.57
N ALA A 50 -8.81 -2.84 0.74
CA ALA A 50 -7.80 -2.32 -0.17
C ALA A 50 -6.45 -2.30 0.56
N VAL A 51 -5.44 -2.93 -0.06
CA VAL A 51 -4.09 -3.02 0.48
C VAL A 51 -3.15 -2.22 -0.40
N PHE A 52 -2.37 -1.34 0.22
CA PHE A 52 -1.34 -0.53 -0.41
C PHE A 52 0.03 -0.91 0.16
N LEU A 53 1.00 -1.14 -0.73
CA LEU A 53 2.39 -1.35 -0.38
C LEU A 53 3.14 -0.02 -0.56
N ASP A 54 3.37 0.67 0.55
CA ASP A 54 4.04 1.97 0.53
C ASP A 54 5.56 1.80 0.55
N GLY A 55 6.22 2.38 -0.46
CA GLY A 55 7.67 2.36 -0.56
C GLY A 55 8.32 3.34 0.43
N CYS A 56 9.32 2.88 1.19
CA CYS A 56 9.99 3.66 2.24
C CYS A 56 10.62 4.94 1.70
N PHE A 57 11.20 4.86 0.51
CA PHE A 57 11.85 5.97 -0.18
C PHE A 57 10.85 7.06 -0.60
N TRP A 58 9.62 6.67 -0.96
CA TRP A 58 8.62 7.59 -1.53
C TRP A 58 7.64 8.17 -0.51
N HIS A 59 7.44 7.48 0.61
CA HIS A 59 6.50 7.86 1.67
C HIS A 59 7.21 8.34 2.96
N GLY A 60 8.54 8.33 2.95
CA GLY A 60 9.39 8.80 4.04
C GLY A 60 9.19 7.97 5.31
N CYS A 61 9.61 6.70 5.25
CA CYS A 61 9.54 5.79 6.39
C CYS A 61 10.28 6.39 7.60
N PRO A 62 9.67 6.44 8.79
CA PRO A 62 10.26 7.06 9.98
C PRO A 62 11.56 6.37 10.45
N GLU A 63 11.77 5.10 10.12
CA GLU A 63 12.96 4.32 10.55
C GLU A 63 14.17 4.48 9.62
N HIS A 64 13.96 4.76 8.34
CA HIS A 64 15.02 4.81 7.33
C HIS A 64 15.16 6.19 6.65
N HIS A 65 14.51 7.24 7.19
CA HIS A 65 14.53 8.57 6.60
C HIS A 65 15.90 9.23 6.75
N THR A 66 16.83 8.84 5.89
CA THR A 66 18.06 9.59 5.67
C THR A 66 17.66 10.79 4.82
N GLN A 67 17.57 11.98 5.44
CA GLN A 67 17.33 13.21 4.67
C GLN A 67 18.42 13.31 3.60
N SER A 68 18.02 13.25 2.33
CA SER A 68 18.93 13.51 1.23
C SER A 68 19.42 14.96 1.35
N ALA A 69 20.73 15.14 1.49
CA ALA A 69 21.37 16.46 1.62
C ALA A 69 21.13 17.38 0.40
N THR A 70 20.65 16.85 -0.71
CA THR A 70 20.36 17.58 -1.95
C THR A 70 18.85 17.64 -2.20
N ASN A 71 18.30 18.85 -2.33
CA ASN A 71 16.88 19.13 -2.56
C ASN A 71 15.93 18.67 -1.43
N ALA A 72 16.39 18.71 -0.17
CA ALA A 72 15.63 18.28 1.00
C ALA A 72 14.22 18.91 1.09
N GLU A 73 14.08 20.21 0.82
CA GLU A 73 12.79 20.91 0.84
C GLU A 73 11.83 20.40 -0.25
N PHE A 74 12.33 20.22 -1.48
CA PHE A 74 11.53 19.68 -2.58
C PHE A 74 11.05 18.25 -2.27
N TRP A 75 11.91 17.42 -1.68
CA TRP A 75 11.55 16.07 -1.26
C TRP A 75 10.57 16.07 -0.08
N ALA A 76 10.77 16.94 0.91
CA ALA A 76 9.86 17.09 2.05
C ALA A 76 8.45 17.54 1.61
N GLU A 77 8.38 18.53 0.71
CA GLU A 77 7.14 19.02 0.11
C GLU A 77 6.43 17.92 -0.69
N LYS A 78 7.19 17.15 -1.48
CA LYS A 78 6.66 16.02 -2.26
C LYS A 78 6.12 14.89 -1.37
N VAL A 79 6.84 14.54 -0.31
CA VAL A 79 6.40 13.53 0.67
C VAL A 79 5.16 14.01 1.40
N ARG A 80 5.11 15.29 1.82
CA ARG A 80 3.93 15.89 2.45
C ARG A 80 2.72 15.78 1.54
N ARG A 81 2.85 16.18 0.28
CA ARG A 81 1.75 16.12 -0.70
C ARG A 81 1.32 14.69 -1.00
N ASN A 82 2.24 13.72 -1.00
CA ASN A 82 1.90 12.31 -1.12
C ASN A 82 1.07 11.83 0.08
N ARG A 83 1.51 12.16 1.31
CA ARG A 83 0.77 11.83 2.55
C ARG A 83 -0.61 12.48 2.61
N GLU A 84 -0.74 13.73 2.17
CA GLU A 84 -2.03 14.41 2.09
C GLU A 84 -2.99 13.70 1.13
N ARG A 85 -2.51 13.34 -0.06
CA ARG A 85 -3.30 12.54 -1.02
C ARG A 85 -3.64 11.17 -0.47
N ASP A 86 -2.71 10.52 0.20
CA ASP A 86 -2.94 9.21 0.83
C ASP A 86 -4.07 9.30 1.87
N ARG A 87 -4.07 10.33 2.73
CA ARG A 87 -5.16 10.59 3.69
C ARG A 87 -6.50 10.91 3.04
N GLU A 88 -6.50 11.55 1.87
CA GLU A 88 -7.73 11.79 1.10
C GLU A 88 -8.29 10.49 0.53
N ILE A 89 -7.44 9.65 -0.07
CA ILE A 89 -7.82 8.33 -0.57
C ILE A 89 -8.33 7.43 0.56
N ASP A 90 -7.67 7.44 1.71
CA ASP A 90 -8.06 6.65 2.87
C ASP A 90 -9.46 7.07 3.37
N ARG A 91 -9.75 8.38 3.40
CA ARG A 91 -11.08 8.91 3.73
C ARG A 91 -12.14 8.48 2.72
N LEU A 92 -11.90 8.66 1.43
CA LEU A 92 -12.84 8.27 0.36
C LEU A 92 -13.14 6.77 0.38
N LEU A 93 -12.13 5.95 0.67
CA LEU A 93 -12.29 4.51 0.81
C LEU A 93 -13.11 4.16 2.04
N ALA A 94 -12.80 4.76 3.19
CA ALA A 94 -13.55 4.55 4.43
C ALA A 94 -15.03 4.96 4.28
N GLU A 95 -15.31 6.12 3.66
CA GLU A 95 -16.67 6.59 3.36
C GLU A 95 -17.45 5.63 2.46
N ALA A 96 -16.77 4.98 1.51
CA ALA A 96 -17.37 3.95 0.67
C ALA A 96 -17.43 2.55 1.34
N GLY A 97 -17.06 2.46 2.62
CA GLY A 97 -17.08 1.23 3.42
C GLY A 97 -15.91 0.27 3.16
N TRP A 98 -14.80 0.77 2.63
CA TRP A 98 -13.58 -0.01 2.42
C TRP A 98 -12.65 0.06 3.63
N SER A 99 -12.01 -1.06 3.97
CA SER A 99 -10.85 -1.07 4.87
C SER A 99 -9.62 -0.73 4.07
N VAL A 100 -8.77 0.14 4.62
CA VAL A 100 -7.48 0.46 4.01
C VAL A 100 -6.38 -0.08 4.90
N ILE A 101 -5.54 -0.94 4.32
CA ILE A 101 -4.37 -1.50 4.98
C ILE A 101 -3.14 -1.00 4.22
N ARG A 102 -2.24 -0.32 4.92
CA ARG A 102 -0.96 0.14 4.38
C ARG A 102 0.15 -0.70 5.00
N ILE A 103 0.93 -1.35 4.16
CA ILE A 103 2.09 -2.16 4.56
C ILE A 103 3.31 -1.47 3.95
N TRP A 104 4.38 -1.35 4.72
CA TRP A 104 5.61 -0.80 4.19
C TRP A 104 6.45 -1.87 3.48
N GLU A 105 7.21 -1.47 2.46
CA GLU A 105 8.07 -2.41 1.72
C GLU A 105 9.17 -3.08 2.58
N HIS A 106 9.54 -2.47 3.71
CA HIS A 106 10.54 -2.98 4.64
C HIS A 106 9.96 -3.90 5.72
N GLU A 107 8.63 -3.94 5.87
CA GLU A 107 8.00 -4.84 6.83
C GLU A 107 8.02 -6.28 6.31
N ASP A 108 8.00 -7.23 7.26
CA ASP A 108 7.94 -8.64 6.92
C ASP A 108 6.64 -8.93 6.14
N PRO A 109 6.73 -9.43 4.89
CA PRO A 109 5.57 -9.75 4.08
C PRO A 109 4.62 -10.76 4.74
N GLN A 110 5.12 -11.63 5.64
CA GLN A 110 4.29 -12.57 6.40
C GLN A 110 3.44 -11.86 7.44
N VAL A 111 4.00 -10.87 8.15
CA VAL A 111 3.27 -10.04 9.11
C VAL A 111 2.20 -9.23 8.38
N GLY A 112 2.58 -8.59 7.27
CA GLY A 112 1.63 -7.87 6.42
C GLY A 112 0.52 -8.78 5.89
N ALA A 113 0.85 -9.98 5.43
CA ALA A 113 -0.14 -10.94 4.94
C ALA A 113 -1.09 -11.42 6.05
N ALA A 114 -0.58 -11.65 7.26
CA ALA A 114 -1.39 -12.04 8.41
C ALA A 114 -2.41 -10.96 8.79
N LEU A 115 -2.00 -9.68 8.81
CA LEU A 115 -2.88 -8.54 9.05
C LEU A 115 -3.98 -8.46 7.98
N VAL A 116 -3.60 -8.56 6.71
CA VAL A 116 -4.57 -8.59 5.59
C VAL A 116 -5.54 -9.75 5.75
N ALA A 117 -5.05 -10.93 6.14
CA ALA A 117 -5.89 -12.10 6.30
C ALA A 117 -6.86 -11.98 7.45
N GLN A 118 -6.43 -11.42 8.58
CA GLN A 118 -7.29 -11.15 9.71
C GLN A 118 -8.43 -10.20 9.32
N GLU A 119 -8.11 -9.08 8.68
CA GLU A 119 -9.11 -8.07 8.30
C GLU A 119 -10.07 -8.56 7.21
N VAL A 120 -9.56 -9.33 6.23
CA VAL A 120 -10.42 -9.92 5.19
C VAL A 120 -11.36 -10.97 5.78
N ARG A 121 -10.91 -11.72 6.79
CA ARG A 121 -11.73 -12.73 7.47
C ARG A 121 -12.75 -12.12 8.44
N SER A 122 -12.42 -11.02 9.12
CA SER A 122 -13.35 -10.34 10.03
C SER A 122 -14.53 -9.69 9.32
N ARG A 123 -14.36 -9.33 8.04
CA ARG A 123 -15.38 -8.68 7.19
C ARG A 123 -16.13 -9.63 6.25
N ARG A 124 -15.84 -10.93 6.32
CA ARG A 124 -16.45 -11.96 5.46
C ARG A 124 -17.61 -12.63 6.18
#